data_AF-A0A9E4KNS2-F1
#
_entry.id   AF-A0A9E4KNS2-F1
#
_cell.length_a   1.000
_cell.length_b   1.000
_cell.length_c   1.000
_cell.angle_alpha   90.00
_cell.angle_beta   90.00
_cell.angle_gamma   90.00
#
_symmetry.space_group_name_H-M   'P 1'
#
loop_
_entity.id
_entity.type
_entity.pdbx_description
1 polymer ?
#
loop_
_entity_poly.entity_id
_entity_poly.type
_entity_poly.pdbx_seq_one_letter_code
_entity_poly.pdbx_strand_id
1 'polypeptide(L)' 'MSETTISGGRSKSWKVLLVFGTRPEAIKLAPLIRELSLRPGFTPVVCVTGQHWRMLDQVLTLFRI' A
#
# COMPACT_ATOMS: atom_id res chain seq x y z
N MET A 1 -23.25 33.62 -18.46
CA MET A 1 -22.35 33.95 -17.32
C MET A 1 -23.21 33.81 -16.08
N SER A 2 -23.16 32.74 -15.29
CA SER A 2 -22.02 31.92 -14.90
C SER A 2 -22.55 30.53 -14.51
N GLU A 3 -22.07 29.46 -15.14
CA GLU A 3 -22.38 28.09 -14.73
C GLU A 3 -21.62 27.78 -13.43
N THR A 4 -22.38 27.40 -12.41
CA THR A 4 -21.90 27.04 -11.09
C THR A 4 -21.06 25.77 -11.17
N THR A 5 -19.78 25.90 -10.84
CA THR A 5 -18.80 24.82 -10.65
C THR A 5 -19.38 23.64 -9.86
N ILE A 6 -19.40 22.46 -10.49
CA ILE A 6 -19.75 21.19 -9.84
C ILE A 6 -18.74 20.93 -8.71
N SER A 7 -19.21 21.00 -7.47
CA SER A 7 -18.42 20.71 -6.27
C SER A 7 -18.16 19.21 -6.14
N GLY A 8 -16.92 18.81 -6.38
CA GLY A 8 -16.19 17.79 -5.62
C GLY A 8 -16.92 16.49 -5.26
N GLY A 9 -17.04 15.57 -6.22
CA GLY A 9 -17.21 14.16 -5.89
C GLY A 9 -15.96 13.68 -5.15
N ARG A 10 -16.09 13.28 -3.88
CA ARG A 10 -14.99 12.62 -3.16
C ARG A 10 -14.60 11.38 -3.97
N SER A 11 -13.44 11.42 -4.62
CA SER A 11 -12.81 10.20 -5.14
C SER A 11 -12.60 9.28 -3.95
N LYS A 12 -13.46 8.28 -3.80
CA LYS A 12 -13.47 7.39 -2.65
C LYS A 12 -12.22 6.53 -2.73
N SER A 13 -11.22 6.82 -1.90
CA SER A 13 -10.00 6.02 -1.78
C SER A 13 -10.17 4.95 -0.71
N TRP A 14 -9.88 3.69 -1.06
CA TRP A 14 -10.02 2.52 -0.22
C TRP A 14 -8.71 2.30 0.52
N LYS A 15 -8.75 2.38 1.85
CA LYS A 15 -7.60 2.03 2.69
C LYS A 15 -7.50 0.51 2.82
N VAL A 16 -6.36 -0.04 2.42
CA VAL A 16 -6.11 -1.49 2.42
C VAL A 16 -4.96 -1.79 3.36
N LEU A 17 -5.23 -2.45 4.50
CA LEU A 17 -4.20 -2.87 5.44
C LEU A 17 -3.61 -4.21 4.99
N LEU A 18 -2.30 -4.23 4.71
CA LEU A 18 -1.54 -5.44 4.41
C LEU A 18 -0.72 -5.80 5.64
N VAL A 19 -0.97 -6.99 6.19
CA VAL A 19 -0.28 -7.49 7.39
C VAL A 19 0.59 -8.70 7.03
N PHE A 20 1.87 -8.65 7.37
CA PHE A 20 2.79 -9.78 7.19
C PHE A 20 3.93 -9.76 8.21
N GLY A 21 4.52 -10.92 8.50
CA GLY A 21 5.54 -11.08 9.54
C GLY A 21 6.80 -11.82 9.09
N THR A 22 6.80 -12.41 7.89
CA THR A 22 7.91 -13.26 7.42
C THR A 22 8.45 -12.83 6.05
N ARG A 23 9.71 -13.22 5.77
CA ARG A 23 10.38 -12.95 4.48
C ARG A 23 9.65 -13.57 3.28
N PRO A 24 9.19 -14.84 3.32
CA PRO A 24 8.39 -15.40 2.22
C PRO A 24 7.07 -14.66 1.97
N GLU A 25 6.41 -14.16 3.02
CA GLU A 25 5.19 -13.33 2.86
C GLU A 25 5.52 -12.00 2.20
N ALA A 26 6.56 -11.30 2.66
CA ALA A 26 6.99 -10.02 2.11
C ALA A 26 7.38 -10.13 0.63
N ILE A 27 8.08 -11.20 0.23
CA ILE A 27 8.41 -11.49 -1.19
C ILE A 27 7.14 -11.65 -2.04
N LYS A 28 6.12 -12.35 -1.51
CA LYS A 28 4.85 -12.58 -2.23
C LYS A 28 3.98 -11.33 -2.31
N LEU A 29 4.00 -10.49 -1.28
CA LEU A 29 3.13 -9.32 -1.17
C LEU A 29 3.74 -8.06 -1.80
N ALA A 30 5.06 -7.98 -1.97
CA ALA A 30 5.69 -6.80 -2.56
C ALA A 30 5.13 -6.40 -3.94
N PRO A 31 4.90 -7.33 -4.90
CA PRO A 31 4.26 -6.98 -6.17
C PRO A 31 2.84 -6.41 -5.98
N LEU A 32 2.06 -6.94 -5.04
CA LEU A 32 0.71 -6.47 -4.74
C LEU A 32 0.72 -5.06 -4.14
N ILE A 33 1.63 -4.79 -3.20
CA ILE A 33 1.79 -3.46 -2.58
C ILE A 33 2.13 -2.41 -3.63
N ARG A 34 3.03 -2.75 -4.56
CA ARG A 34 3.41 -1.88 -5.68
C ARG A 34 2.22 -1.60 -6.59
N GLU A 35 1.49 -2.64 -7.01
CA GLU A 35 0.30 -2.47 -7.86
C GLU A 35 -0.80 -1.65 -7.18
N LEU A 36 -1.06 -1.87 -5.89
CA LEU A 36 -2.04 -1.09 -5.12
C LEU A 36 -1.62 0.38 -4.99
N SER A 37 -0.33 0.67 -4.90
CA SER A 37 0.18 2.05 -4.80
C SER A 37 0.07 2.82 -6.12
N LEU A 38 0.04 2.12 -7.26
CA LEU A 38 -0.09 2.71 -8.59
C LEU A 38 -1.56 2.93 -9.01
N ARG A 39 -2.52 2.27 -8.35
CA ARG A 39 -3.93 2.33 -8.71
C ARG A 39 -4.65 3.49 -8.01
N PRO A 40 -5.25 4.43 -8.77
CA PRO A 40 -6.10 5.45 -8.18
C PRO A 40 -7.26 4.83 -7.39
N GLY A 41 -7.60 5.44 -6.25
CA GLY A 41 -8.68 4.95 -5.39
C GLY A 41 -8.26 3.87 -4.39
N PHE A 42 -6.96 3.56 -4.28
CA PHE A 42 -6.43 2.73 -3.20
C PHE A 42 -5.39 3.47 -2.38
N THR A 43 -5.29 3.11 -1.11
CA THR A 43 -4.27 3.59 -0.19
C THR A 43 -3.77 2.39 0.63
N PRO A 44 -2.76 1.66 0.12
CA PRO A 44 -2.18 0.55 0.86
C PRO A 44 -1.48 1.06 2.12
N VAL A 45 -1.68 0.35 3.23
CA VAL A 45 -1.02 0.56 4.51
C VAL A 45 -0.36 -0.74 4.90
N VAL A 46 0.95 -0.70 5.17
CA VAL A 46 1.72 -1.89 5.53
C VAL A 46 1.88 -1.96 7.05
N CYS A 47 1.53 -3.10 7.64
CA CYS A 47 1.74 -3.40 9.05
C CYS A 47 2.56 -4.69 9.15
N VAL A 48 3.65 -4.64 9.90
CA VAL A 48 4.55 -5.79 10.03
C VAL A 48 4.61 -6.29 11.47
N THR A 49 4.46 -7.60 11.66
CA THR A 49 4.40 -8.22 13.00
C THR A 49 5.76 -8.68 13.55
N GLY A 50 6.84 -8.50 12.77
CA GLY A 50 8.20 -8.34 13.31
C GLY A 50 8.86 -9.54 14.00
N GLN A 51 8.47 -10.80 13.71
CA GLN A 51 9.13 -11.97 14.32
C GLN A 51 10.61 -12.10 13.91
N HIS A 52 11.01 -11.52 12.77
CA HIS A 52 12.38 -11.53 12.23
C HIS A 52 12.78 -10.17 11.59
N TRP A 53 12.90 -9.11 12.39
CA TRP A 53 13.16 -7.73 11.94
C TRP A 53 14.31 -7.59 10.91
N ARG A 54 15.43 -8.30 11.12
CA ARG A 54 16.62 -8.24 10.25
C ARG A 54 16.41 -8.78 8.83
N MET A 55 15.63 -9.84 8.69
CA MET A 55 15.32 -10.42 7.38
C MET A 55 14.19 -9.66 6.67
N LEU A 56 13.30 -9.05 7.45
CA LEU A 56 12.23 -8.24 6.92
C LEU A 56 12.76 -6.94 6.31
N ASP A 57 13.74 -6.30 6.96
CA ASP A 57 14.37 -5.07 6.49
C ASP A 57 15.06 -5.21 5.12
N GLN A 58 15.70 -6.35 4.88
CA GLN A 58 16.26 -6.68 3.56
C GLN A 58 15.19 -6.72 2.47
N VAL A 59 13.99 -7.23 2.78
CA VAL A 59 12.90 -7.32 1.82
C VAL A 59 12.24 -5.96 1.60
N LEU A 60 12.01 -5.19 2.67
CA LEU A 60 11.48 -3.82 2.57
C LEU A 60 12.42 -2.93 1.74
N THR A 61 13.73 -3.00 1.99
CA THR A 61 14.74 -2.29 1.21
C THR A 61 14.79 -2.74 -0.25
N LEU A 62 14.76 -4.05 -0.51
CA LEU A 62 14.78 -4.62 -1.87
C LEU A 62 13.59 -4.13 -2.71
N PHE A 63 12.40 -4.05 -2.10
CA PHE A 63 11.17 -3.68 -2.80
C PHE A 63 10.78 -2.20 -2.65
N ARG A 64 11.58 -1.41 -1.92
CA ARG A 64 11.35 0.02 -1.63
C ARG A 64 9.97 0.27 -1.01
N ILE A 65 9.62 -0.55 -0.02
CA ILE A 65 8.36 -0.51 0.74
C ILE A 65 8.62 0.12 2.11
#